data_AF-A0A560SQE1-F1
#
_entry.id   AF-A0A560SQE1-F1
#
_cell.length_a   1.000
_cell.length_b   1.000
_cell.length_c   1.000
_cell.angle_alpha   90.00
_cell.angle_beta   90.00
_cell.angle_gamma   90.00
#
_symmetry.space_group_name_H-M   'P 1'
#
loop_
_entity.id
_entity.type
_entity.pdbx_description
1 polymer ?
#
loop_
_entity_poly.entity_id
_entity_poly.type
_entity_poly.pdbx_seq_one_letter_code
_entity_poly.pdbx_strand_id
1 'polypeptide(L)' 'MRIIRYCDVDQDFARKEGEGDLSLSYWMQGHKDFFQREGSFDEAMELVAEEFELVEVL' A
#
# COMPACT_ATOMS: atom_id res chain seq x y z
N MET A 1 -7.61 10.71 1.82
CA MET A 1 -8.00 9.44 2.47
C MET A 1 -9.13 8.78 1.70
N ARG A 2 -9.00 7.51 1.34
CA ARG A 2 -10.04 6.70 0.70
C ARG A 2 -9.95 5.25 1.17
N ILE A 3 -11.02 4.49 1.02
CA ILE A 3 -10.99 3.03 1.20
C ILE A 3 -10.77 2.37 -0.16
N ILE A 4 -9.84 1.43 -0.24
CA ILE A 4 -9.55 0.62 -1.42
C ILE A 4 -9.32 -0.83 -0.99
N ARG A 5 -9.73 -1.81 -1.79
CA ARG A 5 -9.39 -3.20 -1.49
C ARG A 5 -7.94 -3.46 -1.86
N TYR A 6 -7.26 -4.31 -1.11
CA TYR A 6 -5.87 -4.69 -1.40
C TYR A 6 -5.70 -5.16 -2.86
N CYS A 7 -6.60 -5.99 -3.38
CA CYS A 7 -6.55 -6.49 -4.76
C CYS A 7 -6.89 -5.45 -5.84
N ASP A 8 -7.42 -4.29 -5.47
CA ASP A 8 -7.73 -3.20 -6.40
C ASP A 8 -6.61 -2.14 -6.47
N VAL A 9 -5.54 -2.29 -5.68
CA VAL A 9 -4.39 -1.38 -5.73
C VAL A 9 -3.70 -1.48 -7.10
N ASP A 10 -3.51 -0.33 -7.73
CA ASP A 10 -2.87 -0.20 -9.04
C ASP A 10 -1.41 0.28 -8.95
N GLN A 11 -0.74 0.28 -10.10
CA GLN A 11 0.65 0.67 -10.20
C GLN A 11 0.88 2.14 -9.83
N ASP A 12 -0.07 3.03 -10.08
CA ASP A 12 0.08 4.45 -9.77
C ASP A 12 0.02 4.69 -8.27
N PHE A 13 -0.85 3.98 -7.55
CA PHE A 13 -0.87 4.00 -6.09
C PHE A 13 0.42 3.43 -5.49
N ALA A 14 0.83 2.23 -5.92
CA ALA A 14 2.06 1.60 -5.43
C ALA A 14 3.30 2.50 -5.64
N ARG A 15 3.36 3.22 -6.77
CA ARG A 15 4.43 4.19 -7.05
C ARG A 15 4.44 5.39 -6.11
N LYS A 16 3.27 5.84 -5.63
CA LYS A 16 3.18 6.98 -4.71
C LYS A 16 3.75 6.67 -3.33
N GLU A 17 3.65 5.41 -2.87
CA GLU A 17 4.30 4.98 -1.63
C GLU A 17 5.82 4.91 -1.76
N GLY A 18 6.35 4.81 -2.98
CA GLY A 18 7.78 4.98 -3.26
C GLY A 18 8.66 3.82 -2.78
N GLU A 19 8.08 2.66 -2.51
CA GLU A 19 8.80 1.50 -1.98
C GLU A 19 9.57 0.71 -3.05
N GLY A 20 10.69 0.11 -2.62
CA GLY A 20 11.43 -0.88 -3.42
C GLY A 20 11.84 -0.40 -4.81
N ASP A 21 11.46 -1.18 -5.83
CA ASP A 21 11.72 -0.91 -7.25
C ASP A 21 10.57 -0.19 -7.96
N LEU A 22 9.62 0.37 -7.19
CA LEU A 22 8.42 1.06 -7.68
C LEU A 22 7.47 0.17 -8.49
N SER A 23 7.59 -1.16 -8.39
CA SER A 23 6.70 -2.10 -9.06
C SER A 23 5.48 -2.44 -8.18
N LEU A 24 4.33 -2.63 -8.82
CA LEU A 24 3.14 -3.16 -8.16
C LEU A 24 3.41 -4.53 -7.54
N SER A 25 4.24 -5.37 -8.18
CA SER A 25 4.62 -6.68 -7.65
C SER A 25 5.39 -6.60 -6.34
N TYR A 26 6.33 -5.66 -6.21
CA TYR A 26 7.08 -5.46 -4.97
C TYR A 26 6.14 -5.00 -3.87
N TRP A 27 5.30 -4.00 -4.17
CA TRP A 27 4.31 -3.48 -3.23
C TRP A 27 3.37 -4.58 -2.73
N MET A 28 2.80 -5.37 -3.64
CA MET A 28 1.90 -6.48 -3.30
C MET A 28 2.59 -7.50 -2.39
N GLN A 29 3.78 -7.96 -2.75
CA GLN A 29 4.48 -8.97 -1.94
C GLN A 29 4.82 -8.44 -0.54
N GLY A 30 5.37 -7.22 -0.45
CA GLY A 30 5.75 -6.61 0.83
C GLY A 30 4.55 -6.39 1.74
N HIS A 31 3.44 -5.88 1.21
CA HIS A 31 2.23 -5.63 1.97
C HIS A 31 1.52 -6.93 2.37
N LYS A 32 1.49 -7.94 1.51
CA LYS A 32 0.99 -9.28 1.87
C LYS A 32 1.79 -9.87 3.04
N ASP A 33 3.11 -9.82 2.98
CA ASP A 33 3.97 -10.33 4.04
C ASP A 33 3.80 -9.54 5.36
N PHE A 34 3.59 -8.22 5.26
CA PHE A 34 3.23 -7.37 6.39
C PHE A 34 1.92 -7.82 7.04
N PHE A 35 0.82 -7.84 6.29
CA PHE A 35 -0.52 -8.16 6.82
C PHE A 35 -0.61 -9.60 7.35
N GLN A 36 0.05 -10.56 6.69
CA GLN A 36 0.15 -11.93 7.19
C GLN A 36 0.87 -12.00 8.55
N ARG A 37 1.93 -11.23 8.74
CA ARG A 37 2.65 -11.15 10.01
C ARG A 37 1.82 -10.47 11.11
N GLU A 38 1.02 -9.46 10.76
CA GLU A 38 0.07 -8.81 11.68
C GLU A 38 -1.16 -9.68 12.01
N GLY A 39 -1.27 -10.86 11.40
CA GLY A 39 -2.23 -11.91 11.77
C GLY A 39 -3.50 -11.96 10.91
N SER A 40 -3.61 -11.11 9.87
CA SER A 40 -4.77 -11.12 8.97
C SER A 40 -4.36 -10.66 7.58
N PHE A 41 -4.61 -11.50 6.57
CA PHE A 41 -4.52 -11.11 5.17
C PHE A 41 -5.67 -11.73 4.40
N ASP A 42 -6.36 -10.90 3.62
CA ASP A 42 -7.34 -11.32 2.63
C ASP A 42 -7.17 -10.42 1.40
N GLU A 43 -7.20 -10.97 0.20
CA GLU A 43 -6.98 -10.17 -1.01
C GLU A 43 -8.07 -9.08 -1.18
N ALA A 44 -9.27 -9.32 -0.68
CA ALA A 44 -10.38 -8.37 -0.72
C ALA A 44 -10.47 -7.48 0.53
N MET A 45 -9.51 -7.55 1.46
CA MET A 45 -9.52 -6.69 2.65
C MET A 45 -9.46 -5.20 2.28
N GLU A 46 -10.12 -4.38 3.08
CA GLU A 46 -10.11 -2.93 2.93
C GLU A 46 -8.84 -2.32 3.52
N LEU A 47 -8.24 -1.40 2.77
CA LEU A 47 -7.11 -0.57 3.17
C LEU A 47 -7.59 0.87 3.33
N VAL A 48 -7.12 1.53 4.38
CA VAL A 48 -7.24 2.99 4.50
C VAL A 48 -6.05 3.61 3.79
N ALA A 49 -6.29 4.13 2.59
CA ALA A 49 -5.27 4.73 1.74
C ALA A 49 -5.20 6.24 1.94
N GLU A 50 -4.02 6.74 2.29
CA GLU A 50 -3.74 8.16 2.52
C GLU A 50 -2.71 8.69 1.51
N GLU A 51 -2.90 9.93 1.09
CA GLU A 51 -1.97 10.66 0.24
C GLU A 51 -1.75 12.01 0.91
N PHE A 52 -0.49 12.39 1.07
CA PHE A 52 -0.08 13.56 1.82
C PHE A 52 1.12 14.25 1.17
N GLU A 53 1.34 15.50 1.57
CA GLU A 53 2.48 16.31 1.11
C GLU A 53 3.29 16.77 2.33
N LEU A 54 4.62 16.85 2.16
CA LEU A 54 5.51 17.39 3.18
C LEU A 54 5.29 18.90 3.29
N VAL A 55 4.95 19.37 4.49
CA VAL A 55 4.70 20.80 4.76
C VAL A 55 5.89 21.52 5.39
N GLU A 56 6.69 20.84 6.21
CA GLU A 56 7.83 21.41 6.92
C GLU A 56 8.84 20.30 7.30
N VAL A 57 10.13 20.66 7.33
CA VAL A 57 11.20 19.85 7.92
C VAL A 57 11.80 20.63 9.08
N LEU A 58 11.73 20.08 10.29
CA LEU A 58 12.21 20.69 11.54
C LEU A 58 13.72 20.58 11.70
#